data_AF-A0A1N6RIM6-F1
#
_entry.id   AF-A0A1N6RIM6-F1
#
_cell.length_a   1.000
_cell.length_b   1.000
_cell.length_c   1.000
_cell.angle_alpha   90.00
_cell.angle_beta   90.00
_cell.angle_gamma   90.00
#
_symmetry.space_group_name_H-M   'P 1'
#
loop_
_entity.id
_entity.type
_entity.pdbx_description
1 polymer ?
#
loop_
_entity_poly.entity_id
_entity_poly.type
_entity_poly.pdbx_seq_one_letter_code
_entity_poly.pdbx_strand_id
1 'polypeptide(L)'
;MDLIVNSKQTAQQPMRNGFTLIEVMIVVAIVGILAAVAYPSYTSYLVRSNRSVATAHLLDIATRQQQYRLDARTFGSLSDIGMGTPSEVSKHYAVSVDGTPTATAFTIKAVPTGSQLSQDTKCGTLSINQAGTKSISGSGSVADCWGGR
;
A
#
# COMPACT_ATOMS: atom_id res chain seq x y z
N MET A 1 63.88 -26.20 55.01
CA MET A 1 62.55 -26.83 55.14
C MET A 1 61.67 -25.87 55.91
N ASP A 2 60.74 -25.12 55.33
CA ASP A 2 60.16 -25.20 53.99
C ASP A 2 59.74 -23.82 53.51
N LEU A 3 59.92 -23.64 52.21
CA LEU A 3 59.37 -22.57 51.39
C LEU A 3 57.85 -22.68 51.38
N ILE A 4 57.12 -21.65 51.80
CA ILE A 4 55.75 -21.43 51.28
C ILE A 4 55.76 -20.09 50.53
N VAL A 5 56.06 -20.22 49.24
CA VAL A 5 55.71 -19.25 48.20
C VAL A 5 54.24 -19.45 47.84
N ASN A 6 53.62 -18.38 47.30
CA ASN A 6 52.43 -18.36 46.44
C ASN A 6 51.06 -18.38 47.13
N SER A 7 50.06 -17.63 46.66
CA SER A 7 49.98 -16.63 45.59
C SER A 7 48.71 -15.83 45.89
N LYS A 8 48.82 -14.50 45.96
CA LYS A 8 47.62 -13.66 45.90
C LYS A 8 47.01 -13.85 44.52
N GLN A 9 45.94 -14.63 44.41
CA GLN A 9 45.14 -14.70 43.19
C GLN A 9 44.47 -13.33 42.99
N THR A 10 45.06 -12.49 42.14
CA THR A 10 44.42 -11.25 41.70
C THR A 10 43.26 -11.65 40.81
N ALA A 11 42.05 -11.72 41.37
CA ALA A 11 40.83 -11.91 40.61
C ALA A 11 40.75 -10.79 39.55
N GLN A 12 40.99 -11.13 38.28
CA GLN A 12 40.78 -10.22 37.17
C GLN A 12 39.29 -9.93 37.11
N GLN A 13 38.89 -8.72 37.51
CA GLN A 13 37.53 -8.27 37.30
C GLN A 13 37.29 -8.18 35.78
N PRO A 14 36.24 -8.82 35.24
CA PRO A 14 35.91 -8.69 33.84
C PRO A 14 35.65 -7.21 33.54
N MET A 15 36.37 -6.64 32.58
CA MET A 15 36.13 -5.28 32.13
C MET A 15 34.68 -5.20 31.66
N ARG A 16 33.87 -4.39 32.34
CA ARG A 16 32.50 -4.10 31.93
C ARG A 16 32.56 -3.18 30.72
N ASN A 17 32.58 -3.75 29.52
CA ASN A 17 32.48 -3.00 28.28
C ASN A 17 31.04 -2.47 28.16
N GLY A 18 30.85 -1.19 28.49
CA GLY A 18 29.59 -0.47 28.26
C GLY A 18 29.66 0.39 27.01
N PHE A 19 28.53 0.52 26.30
CA PHE A 19 28.37 1.49 25.22
C PHE A 19 28.57 2.91 25.76
N THR A 20 29.28 3.75 25.00
CA THR A 20 29.45 5.16 25.37
C THR A 20 28.21 5.97 24.96
N LEU A 21 27.90 7.04 25.69
CA LEU A 21 26.77 7.92 25.35
C LEU A 21 26.96 8.56 23.96
N ILE A 22 28.20 8.89 23.61
CA ILE A 22 28.53 9.48 22.31
C ILE A 22 28.34 8.48 21.16
N GLU A 23 28.64 7.19 21.38
CA GLU A 23 28.42 6.13 20.39
C GLU A 23 26.93 5.96 20.10
N VAL A 24 26.09 5.99 21.13
CA VAL A 24 24.63 5.97 20.96
C VAL A 24 24.13 7.22 20.22
N MET A 25 24.67 8.41 20.52
CA MET A 25 24.28 9.64 19.80
C MET A 25 24.60 9.58 18.31
N ILE A 26 25.78 9.06 17.94
CA ILE A 26 26.17 8.91 16.54
C ILE A 26 25.27 7.89 15.84
N VAL A 27 24.97 6.75 16.49
CA VAL A 27 24.07 5.74 15.93
C VAL A 27 22.67 6.32 15.68
N VAL A 28 22.10 7.04 16.65
CA VAL A 28 20.78 7.67 16.50
C VAL A 28 20.80 8.72 15.40
N ALA A 29 21.87 9.51 15.27
CA ALA A 29 22.01 10.49 14.20
C ALA A 29 22.00 9.83 12.81
N ILE A 30 22.74 8.73 12.63
CA ILE A 30 22.78 7.97 11.37
C ILE A 30 21.40 7.35 11.06
N VAL A 31 20.77 6.70 12.05
CA VAL A 31 19.44 6.11 11.88
C VAL A 31 18.39 7.17 11.54
N GLY A 32 18.46 8.36 12.16
CA GLY A 32 17.56 9.48 11.87
C GLY A 32 17.64 9.94 10.40
N ILE A 33 18.86 10.05 9.86
CA ILE A 33 19.08 10.42 8.45
C ILE A 33 18.50 9.35 7.51
N LEU A 34 18.76 8.07 7.80
CA LEU A 34 18.24 6.97 6.98
C LEU A 34 16.71 6.92 7.01
N ALA A 35 16.11 7.07 8.19
CA ALA A 35 14.66 7.04 8.37
C ALA A 35 13.95 8.17 7.59
N ALA A 36 14.55 9.36 7.54
CA ALA A 36 13.99 10.51 6.83
C ALA A 36 13.81 10.26 5.31
N VAL A 37 14.69 9.47 4.69
CA VAL A 37 14.60 9.12 3.27
C VAL A 37 13.81 7.82 3.05
N ALA A 38 14.04 6.82 3.89
CA ALA A 38 13.47 5.49 3.72
C ALA A 38 11.95 5.48 3.96
N TYR A 39 11.47 6.20 4.97
CA TYR A 39 10.06 6.20 5.35
C TYR A 39 9.11 6.70 4.24
N PRO A 40 9.29 7.91 3.67
CA PRO A 40 8.39 8.39 2.60
C PRO A 40 8.44 7.50 1.35
N SER A 41 9.61 6.96 1.02
CA SER A 41 9.78 6.03 -0.09
C SER A 41 8.98 4.75 0.13
N TYR A 42 9.07 4.14 1.31
CA TYR A 42 8.32 2.94 1.66
C TYR A 42 6.80 3.17 1.64
N THR A 43 6.31 4.29 2.19
CA THR A 43 4.88 4.60 2.14
C THR A 43 4.39 4.78 0.70
N SER A 44 5.19 5.41 -0.16
CA SER A 44 4.83 5.59 -1.58
C SER A 44 4.77 4.26 -2.33
N TYR A 45 5.64 3.30 -1.98
CA TYR A 45 5.62 1.96 -2.54
C TYR A 45 4.35 1.20 -2.15
N LEU A 46 3.95 1.25 -0.87
CA LEU A 46 2.70 0.62 -0.41
C LEU A 46 1.47 1.22 -1.10
N VAL A 47 1.39 2.56 -1.19
CA VAL A 47 0.32 3.27 -1.90
C VAL A 47 0.19 2.79 -3.34
N ARG A 48 1.31 2.68 -4.05
CA ARG A 48 1.35 2.21 -5.45
C ARG A 48 1.01 0.73 -5.57
N SER A 49 1.45 -0.09 -4.63
CA SER A 49 1.12 -1.51 -4.55
C SER A 49 -0.39 -1.72 -4.42
N ASN A 50 -1.02 -1.05 -3.44
CA ASN A 50 -2.47 -1.08 -3.23
C ASN A 50 -3.23 -0.65 -4.48
N ARG A 51 -2.76 0.41 -5.15
CA ARG A 51 -3.33 0.91 -6.40
C ARG A 51 -3.27 -0.13 -7.52
N SER A 52 -2.18 -0.89 -7.61
CA SER A 52 -2.03 -1.94 -8.63
C SER A 52 -3.07 -3.06 -8.44
N VAL A 53 -3.32 -3.46 -7.19
CA VAL A 53 -4.33 -4.49 -6.87
C VAL A 53 -5.74 -3.96 -7.14
N ALA A 54 -6.02 -2.71 -6.77
CA ALA A 54 -7.32 -2.08 -7.02
C ALA A 54 -7.61 -1.91 -8.52
N THR A 55 -6.65 -1.44 -9.33
CA THR A 55 -6.84 -1.28 -10.78
C THR A 55 -7.02 -2.61 -11.49
N ALA A 56 -6.30 -3.67 -11.07
CA ALA A 56 -6.54 -5.02 -11.57
C ALA A 56 -7.97 -5.50 -11.27
N HIS A 57 -8.46 -5.25 -10.06
CA HIS A 57 -9.83 -5.61 -9.68
C HIS A 57 -10.89 -4.81 -10.46
N LEU A 58 -10.67 -3.51 -10.69
CA LEU A 58 -11.56 -2.70 -11.53
C LEU A 58 -11.65 -3.23 -12.97
N LEU A 59 -10.54 -3.73 -13.52
CA LEU A 59 -10.51 -4.35 -14.85
C LEU A 59 -11.29 -5.67 -14.89
N ASP A 60 -11.16 -6.52 -13.86
CA ASP A 60 -11.96 -7.76 -13.76
C ASP A 60 -13.46 -7.47 -13.70
N ILE A 61 -13.86 -6.47 -12.91
CA ILE A 61 -15.25 -6.00 -12.86
C ILE A 61 -15.70 -5.51 -14.25
N ALA A 62 -14.89 -4.71 -14.94
CA ALA A 62 -15.22 -4.21 -16.27
C ALA A 62 -15.41 -5.35 -17.31
N THR A 63 -14.57 -6.38 -17.25
CA THR A 63 -14.71 -7.58 -18.09
C THR A 63 -16.01 -8.33 -17.78
N ARG A 64 -16.33 -8.52 -16.49
CA ARG A 64 -17.57 -9.19 -16.07
C ARG A 64 -18.83 -8.40 -16.42
N GLN A 65 -18.79 -7.07 -16.36
CA GLN A 65 -19.86 -6.22 -16.87
C GLN A 65 -20.14 -6.48 -18.35
N GLN A 66 -19.09 -6.60 -19.15
CA GLN A 66 -19.24 -6.88 -20.57
C GLN A 66 -19.84 -8.26 -20.83
N GLN A 67 -19.44 -9.28 -20.06
CA GLN A 67 -20.04 -10.62 -20.13
C GLN A 67 -21.52 -10.58 -19.75
N TYR A 68 -21.85 -9.98 -18.60
CA TYR A 68 -23.21 -9.86 -18.12
C TYR A 68 -24.13 -9.14 -19.12
N ARG A 69 -23.62 -8.12 -19.81
CA ARG A 69 -24.37 -7.42 -20.86
C ARG A 69 -24.72 -8.32 -22.05
N LEU A 70 -23.90 -9.30 -22.41
CA LEU A 70 -24.22 -10.23 -23.49
C LEU A 70 -25.45 -11.09 -23.13
N ASP A 71 -25.62 -11.41 -21.85
CA ASP A 71 -26.70 -12.26 -21.37
C ASP A 71 -27.96 -11.46 -21.01
N ALA A 72 -27.81 -10.38 -20.24
CA ALA A 72 -28.91 -9.60 -19.66
C ALA A 72 -29.30 -8.37 -20.49
N ARG A 73 -28.55 -8.06 -21.57
CA ARG A 73 -28.70 -6.82 -22.39
C ARG A 73 -28.60 -5.52 -21.60
N THR A 74 -28.09 -5.57 -20.38
CA THR A 74 -27.81 -4.42 -19.53
C THR A 74 -26.55 -4.62 -18.71
N PHE A 75 -25.94 -3.54 -18.25
CA PHE A 75 -24.96 -3.60 -17.18
C PHE A 75 -25.66 -3.69 -15.82
N GLY A 76 -24.95 -4.21 -14.82
CA GLY A 76 -25.52 -4.52 -13.51
C GLY A 76 -24.72 -3.93 -12.35
N SER A 77 -25.28 -4.01 -11.14
CA SER A 77 -24.54 -3.79 -9.90
C SER A 77 -23.45 -4.86 -9.71
N LEU A 78 -22.58 -4.69 -8.71
CA LEU A 78 -21.57 -5.70 -8.38
C LEU A 78 -22.21 -7.05 -8.01
N SER A 79 -23.36 -7.04 -7.33
CA SER A 79 -24.09 -8.27 -7.00
C SER A 79 -24.66 -8.97 -8.23
N ASP A 80 -25.17 -8.22 -9.21
CA ASP A 80 -25.76 -8.80 -10.43
C ASP A 80 -24.72 -9.59 -11.24
N ILE A 81 -23.48 -9.12 -11.24
CA ILE A 81 -22.34 -9.74 -11.93
C ILE A 81 -21.56 -10.74 -11.05
N GLY A 82 -22.06 -11.03 -9.84
CA GLY A 82 -21.42 -11.97 -8.90
C GLY A 82 -20.05 -11.52 -8.40
N MET A 83 -19.82 -10.22 -8.29
CA MET A 83 -18.55 -9.64 -7.86
C MET A 83 -18.62 -9.12 -6.43
N GLY A 84 -17.70 -9.61 -5.60
CA GLY A 84 -17.36 -9.03 -4.31
C GLY A 84 -16.01 -8.33 -4.37
N THR A 85 -15.72 -7.49 -3.38
CA THR A 85 -14.42 -6.84 -3.23
C THR A 85 -13.53 -7.68 -2.30
N PRO A 86 -12.40 -8.23 -2.79
CA PRO A 86 -11.46 -8.98 -1.95
C PRO A 86 -10.91 -8.13 -0.79
N SER A 87 -10.52 -8.78 0.31
CA SER A 87 -9.96 -8.11 1.50
C SER A 87 -8.77 -7.21 1.17
N GLU A 88 -7.92 -7.64 0.23
CA GLU A 88 -6.72 -6.91 -0.15
C GLU A 88 -7.03 -5.59 -0.87
N VAL A 89 -8.23 -5.48 -1.45
CA VAL A 89 -8.73 -4.22 -2.03
C VAL A 89 -9.55 -3.45 -1.00
N SER A 90 -10.48 -4.12 -0.30
CA SER A 90 -11.44 -3.44 0.59
C SER A 90 -10.81 -2.79 1.82
N LYS A 91 -9.61 -3.23 2.23
CA LYS A 91 -8.78 -2.56 3.26
C LYS A 91 -8.37 -1.13 2.88
N HIS A 92 -8.26 -0.84 1.59
CA HIS A 92 -7.68 0.41 1.07
C HIS A 92 -8.58 1.17 0.11
N TYR A 93 -9.61 0.52 -0.43
CA TYR A 93 -10.54 1.10 -1.39
C TYR A 93 -11.97 0.61 -1.15
N ALA A 94 -12.93 1.52 -1.14
CA ALA A 94 -14.34 1.20 -1.31
C ALA A 94 -14.66 1.11 -2.81
N VAL A 95 -15.02 -0.08 -3.27
CA VAL A 95 -15.32 -0.35 -4.69
C VAL A 95 -16.83 -0.37 -4.91
N SER A 96 -17.30 0.34 -5.93
CA SER A 96 -18.72 0.43 -6.27
C SER A 96 -18.94 0.73 -7.75
N VAL A 97 -20.13 0.42 -8.26
CA VAL A 97 -20.62 0.99 -9.51
C VAL A 97 -21.25 2.34 -9.18
N ASP A 98 -20.85 3.38 -9.91
CA ASP A 98 -21.34 4.73 -9.75
C ASP A 98 -22.76 4.87 -10.30
N GLY A 99 -23.69 5.28 -9.44
CA GLY A 99 -25.10 5.37 -9.78
C GLY A 99 -25.71 4.03 -10.21
N THR A 100 -26.80 4.10 -10.97
CA THR A 100 -27.47 2.92 -11.51
C THR A 100 -26.94 2.64 -12.93
N PRO A 101 -26.25 1.50 -13.16
CA PRO A 101 -25.81 1.12 -14.49
C PRO A 101 -27.01 0.93 -15.43
N THR A 102 -26.78 1.20 -16.72
CA THR A 102 -27.84 1.18 -17.75
C THR A 102 -27.54 0.14 -18.81
N ALA A 103 -28.44 0.03 -19.79
CA ALA A 103 -28.21 -0.80 -20.97
C ALA A 103 -26.94 -0.42 -21.75
N THR A 104 -26.46 0.82 -21.63
CA THR A 104 -25.39 1.36 -22.46
C THR A 104 -24.18 1.89 -21.69
N ALA A 105 -24.28 2.11 -20.38
CA ALA A 105 -23.22 2.74 -19.61
C ALA A 105 -23.08 2.16 -18.19
N PHE A 106 -21.83 2.12 -17.73
CA PHE A 106 -21.47 1.95 -16.33
C PHE A 106 -20.23 2.78 -16.03
N THR A 107 -19.98 3.07 -14.76
CA THR A 107 -18.68 3.53 -14.27
C THR A 107 -18.40 2.81 -12.96
N ILE A 108 -17.24 2.16 -12.84
CA ILE A 108 -16.82 1.51 -11.60
C ILE A 108 -15.79 2.43 -10.95
N LYS A 109 -15.92 2.65 -9.65
CA LYS A 109 -15.04 3.50 -8.83
C LYS A 109 -14.35 2.66 -7.75
N ALA A 110 -13.08 2.94 -7.52
CA ALA A 110 -12.36 2.57 -6.31
C ALA A 110 -12.01 3.86 -5.56
N VAL A 111 -12.76 4.15 -4.50
CA VAL A 111 -12.56 5.33 -3.64
C VAL A 111 -11.59 4.97 -2.53
N PRO A 112 -10.42 5.63 -2.41
CA PRO A 112 -9.44 5.27 -1.39
C PRO A 112 -9.99 5.51 0.03
N THR A 113 -9.57 4.68 0.98
CA THR A 113 -9.96 4.74 2.39
C THR A 113 -8.73 4.73 3.29
N GLY A 114 -8.89 5.08 4.58
CA GLY A 114 -7.82 5.01 5.57
C GLY A 114 -6.55 5.75 5.16
N SER A 115 -5.39 5.10 5.31
CA SER A 115 -4.09 5.66 4.92
C SER A 115 -3.97 5.91 3.41
N GLN A 116 -4.64 5.12 2.58
CA GLN A 116 -4.64 5.32 1.13
C GLN A 116 -5.28 6.66 0.78
N LEU A 117 -6.36 7.05 1.47
CA LEU A 117 -7.05 8.32 1.23
C LEU A 117 -6.15 9.53 1.50
N SER A 118 -5.39 9.51 2.59
CA SER A 118 -4.51 10.63 2.98
C SER A 118 -3.18 10.64 2.22
N GLN A 119 -2.69 9.48 1.76
CA GLN A 119 -1.38 9.37 1.11
C GLN A 119 -1.47 9.38 -0.43
N ASP A 120 -2.60 8.97 -1.02
CA ASP A 120 -2.79 8.87 -2.48
C ASP A 120 -3.49 10.10 -3.08
N THR A 121 -3.19 11.30 -2.59
CA THR A 121 -3.87 12.54 -3.02
C THR A 121 -3.65 12.89 -4.49
N LYS A 122 -2.56 12.42 -5.09
CA LYS A 122 -2.27 12.59 -6.52
C LYS A 122 -3.22 11.79 -7.42
N CYS A 123 -3.68 10.61 -6.99
CA CYS A 123 -4.58 9.80 -7.81
C CYS A 123 -6.02 9.85 -7.31
N GLY A 124 -6.23 9.80 -5.99
CA GLY A 124 -7.57 9.80 -5.41
C GLY A 124 -8.40 8.61 -5.89
N THR A 125 -9.65 8.88 -6.25
CA THR A 125 -10.57 7.85 -6.76
C THR A 125 -10.17 7.41 -8.15
N LEU A 126 -9.98 6.11 -8.34
CA LEU A 126 -9.73 5.51 -9.65
C LEU A 126 -11.06 5.08 -10.26
N SER A 127 -11.32 5.39 -11.52
CA SER A 127 -12.55 4.92 -12.19
C SER A 127 -12.31 4.40 -13.60
N ILE A 128 -13.13 3.44 -14.02
CA ILE A 128 -13.18 2.95 -15.40
C ILE A 128 -14.63 2.84 -15.87
N ASN A 129 -14.90 3.26 -17.11
CA ASN A 129 -16.22 3.17 -17.72
C ASN A 129 -16.33 2.04 -18.75
N GLN A 130 -17.51 1.87 -19.35
CA GLN A 130 -17.81 0.85 -20.36
C GLN A 130 -16.94 0.94 -21.62
N ALA A 131 -16.39 2.11 -21.94
CA ALA A 131 -15.51 2.32 -23.08
C ALA A 131 -14.03 2.04 -22.74
N GLY A 132 -13.73 1.59 -21.52
CA GLY A 132 -12.37 1.43 -21.03
C GLY A 132 -11.67 2.75 -20.72
N THR A 133 -12.39 3.88 -20.69
CA THR A 133 -11.84 5.18 -20.31
C THR A 133 -11.53 5.15 -18.82
N LYS A 134 -10.24 5.33 -18.51
CA LYS A 134 -9.71 5.40 -17.15
C LYS A 134 -9.69 6.85 -16.69
N SER A 135 -10.10 7.09 -15.46
CA SER A 135 -10.07 8.42 -14.85
C SER A 135 -9.57 8.37 -13.41
N ILE A 136 -9.22 9.55 -12.91
CA ILE A 136 -8.76 9.77 -11.55
C ILE A 136 -9.44 11.04 -10.99
N SER A 137 -9.53 11.17 -9.67
CA SER A 137 -10.03 12.40 -9.03
C SER A 137 -8.93 13.31 -8.49
N GLY A 138 -7.68 12.84 -8.45
CA GLY A 138 -6.53 13.61 -7.97
C GLY A 138 -5.88 14.47 -9.06
N SER A 139 -4.78 15.15 -8.69
CA SER A 139 -4.06 16.10 -9.54
C SER A 139 -2.96 15.49 -10.42
N GLY A 140 -2.71 14.19 -10.30
CA GLY A 140 -1.70 13.45 -11.05
C GLY A 140 -2.10 13.18 -12.50
N SER A 141 -1.32 12.35 -13.20
CA SER A 141 -1.69 11.88 -14.54
C SER A 141 -2.42 10.54 -14.44
N VAL A 142 -3.40 10.32 -15.33
CA VAL A 142 -4.07 9.00 -15.45
C VAL A 142 -3.05 7.90 -15.75
N ALA A 143 -2.03 8.19 -16.56
CA ALA A 143 -0.98 7.25 -16.94
C ALA A 143 -0.18 6.77 -15.72
N ASP A 144 0.20 7.66 -14.81
CA ASP A 144 0.96 7.28 -13.60
C ASP A 144 0.08 6.52 -12.59
N CYS A 145 -1.18 6.95 -12.47
CA CYS A 145 -2.12 6.33 -11.54
C CYS A 145 -2.58 4.93 -11.99
N TRP A 146 -2.73 4.71 -13.30
CA TRP A 146 -3.18 3.43 -13.85
C TRP A 146 -2.06 2.56 -14.43
N GLY A 147 -0.85 3.11 -14.59
CA GLY A 147 0.24 2.48 -15.34
C GLY A 147 1.10 1.51 -14.54
N GLY A 148 0.85 1.36 -13.23
CA GLY A 148 1.63 0.47 -12.37
C GLY A 148 3.15 0.74 -12.42
N ARG A 149 3.56 1.96 -12.78
CA ARG A 149 4.94 2.46 -12.92
C ARG A 149 5.27 3.47 -11.83
#